data_AF-A0A293MLJ7-F1
#
_entry.id   AF-A0A293MLJ7-F1
#
_cell.length_a   1.000
_cell.length_b   1.000
_cell.length_c   1.000
_cell.angle_alpha   90.00
_cell.angle_beta   90.00
_cell.angle_gamma   90.00
#
_symmetry.space_group_name_H-M   'P 1'
#
loop_
_entity.id
_entity.type
_entity.pdbx_description
1 polymer ?
#
loop_
_entity_poly.entity_id
_entity_poly.type
_entity_poly.pdbx_seq_one_letter_code
_entity_poly.pdbx_strand_id
1 'polypeptide(L)'
;MGFNTVVEGLGEELAECLEWRKGALLYMFCQTKESDDENWLDQHKETFLELLQKGVEHLTAVPSVRHPIKAGETTVFSGSKDVLQLLEKGIFSDVHALSLMYAGEMCYWLVTYTEKWDLPANDSVARALPLGIQVLDTYTNAVEGPLKDAGWNCARAKELRDDLLQRQKL
;
A
#
# COMPACT_ATOMS: atom_id res chain seq x y z
N MET A 1 26.60 -13.09 18.41
CA MET A 1 25.80 -11.84 18.34
C MET A 1 24.88 -12.00 17.16
N GLY A 2 23.56 -11.99 17.38
CA GLY A 2 22.57 -11.90 16.31
C GLY A 2 21.94 -10.52 16.35
N PHE A 3 21.54 -10.01 15.19
CA PHE A 3 20.73 -8.79 15.10
C PHE A 3 19.29 -9.12 15.53
N ASN A 4 18.62 -8.21 16.22
CA ASN A 4 17.23 -8.38 16.69
C ASN A 4 16.21 -7.97 15.63
N THR A 5 16.62 -7.14 14.65
CA THR A 5 15.77 -6.71 13.55
C THR A 5 16.50 -6.77 12.20
N VAL A 6 15.73 -6.80 11.11
CA VAL A 6 16.29 -6.74 9.73
C VAL A 6 17.04 -5.43 9.52
N VAL A 7 16.52 -4.32 10.06
CA VAL A 7 17.15 -2.99 9.98
C VAL A 7 18.50 -2.99 10.71
N GLU A 8 18.59 -3.59 11.90
CA GLU A 8 19.86 -3.70 12.63
C GLU A 8 20.93 -4.49 11.85
N GLY A 9 20.52 -5.50 11.09
CA GLY A 9 21.45 -6.36 10.35
C GLY A 9 21.81 -5.87 8.95
N LEU A 10 20.88 -5.21 8.26
CA LEU A 10 20.98 -4.89 6.83
C LEU A 10 20.84 -3.39 6.50
N GLY A 11 20.45 -2.57 7.47
CA GLY A 11 20.12 -1.15 7.26
C GLY A 11 18.72 -0.92 6.69
N GLU A 12 18.29 0.34 6.70
CA GLU A 12 16.94 0.77 6.30
C GLU A 12 16.64 0.46 4.82
N GLU A 13 17.60 0.71 3.92
CA GLU A 13 17.38 0.55 2.47
C GLU A 13 17.11 -0.91 2.08
N LEU A 14 17.86 -1.85 2.66
CA LEU A 14 17.67 -3.27 2.40
C LEU A 14 16.43 -3.83 3.10
N ALA A 15 16.10 -3.32 4.29
CA ALA A 15 14.86 -3.68 4.98
C ALA A 15 13.64 -3.24 4.16
N GLU A 16 13.60 -2.00 3.69
CA GLU A 16 12.56 -1.46 2.80
C GLU A 16 12.44 -2.28 1.51
N CYS A 17 13.57 -2.59 0.87
CA CYS A 17 13.61 -3.41 -0.35
C CYS A 17 13.05 -4.82 -0.13
N LEU A 18 13.32 -5.44 1.03
CA LEU A 18 12.78 -6.76 1.36
C LEU A 18 11.26 -6.72 1.55
N GLU A 19 10.75 -5.71 2.26
CA GLU A 19 9.30 -5.53 2.46
C GLU A 19 8.60 -5.27 1.12
N TRP A 20 9.16 -4.40 0.27
CA TRP A 20 8.66 -4.18 -1.09
C TRP A 20 8.62 -5.48 -1.90
N ARG A 21 9.71 -6.26 -1.93
CA ARG A 21 9.77 -7.49 -2.73
C ARG A 21 8.74 -8.53 -2.28
N LYS A 22 8.54 -8.70 -0.97
CA LYS A 22 7.51 -9.61 -0.44
C LYS A 22 6.11 -9.12 -0.80
N GLY A 23 5.83 -7.83 -0.55
CA GLY A 23 4.54 -7.22 -0.83
C GLY A 23 4.17 -7.26 -2.31
N ALA A 24 5.10 -6.86 -3.19
CA ALA A 24 4.90 -6.88 -4.64
C ALA A 24 4.70 -8.30 -5.18
N LEU A 25 5.43 -9.30 -4.66
CA LEU A 25 5.23 -10.69 -5.07
C LEU A 25 3.82 -11.19 -4.72
N LEU A 26 3.35 -10.89 -3.50
CA LEU A 26 2.00 -11.24 -3.07
C LEU A 26 0.94 -10.50 -3.89
N TYR A 27 1.12 -9.20 -4.14
CA TYR A 27 0.25 -8.42 -5.00
C TYR A 27 0.12 -9.04 -6.39
N MET A 28 1.25 -9.33 -7.06
CA MET A 28 1.23 -9.89 -8.42
C MET A 28 0.56 -11.27 -8.46
N PHE A 29 0.79 -12.10 -7.44
CA PHE A 29 0.11 -13.39 -7.34
C PHE A 29 -1.40 -13.21 -7.16
N CYS A 30 -1.83 -12.37 -6.22
CA CYS A 30 -3.25 -12.11 -5.98
C CYS A 30 -3.93 -11.47 -7.21
N GLN A 31 -3.30 -10.50 -7.86
CA GLN A 31 -3.79 -9.88 -9.10
C GLN A 31 -4.01 -10.93 -10.20
N THR A 32 -3.04 -11.83 -10.40
CA THR A 32 -3.16 -12.90 -11.41
C THR A 32 -4.36 -13.81 -11.09
N LYS A 33 -4.54 -14.17 -9.81
CA LYS A 33 -5.68 -14.99 -9.39
C LYS A 33 -7.02 -14.28 -9.50
N GLU A 34 -7.04 -13.00 -9.14
CA GLU A 34 -8.23 -12.16 -9.21
C GLU A 34 -8.70 -11.96 -10.66
N SER A 35 -7.77 -11.77 -11.60
CA SER A 35 -8.09 -11.54 -13.00
C SER A 35 -8.37 -12.82 -13.82
N ASP A 36 -7.67 -13.93 -13.54
CA ASP A 36 -7.63 -15.06 -14.47
C ASP A 36 -8.26 -16.37 -13.93
N ASP A 37 -8.59 -16.47 -12.63
CA ASP A 37 -8.89 -17.77 -12.01
C ASP A 37 -9.93 -17.72 -10.87
N GLU A 38 -11.18 -17.36 -11.20
CA GLU A 38 -12.29 -17.29 -10.23
C GLU A 38 -12.55 -18.65 -9.53
N ASN A 39 -12.38 -19.76 -10.25
CA ASN A 39 -12.51 -21.11 -9.67
C ASN A 39 -11.50 -21.34 -8.55
N TRP A 40 -10.25 -20.88 -8.71
CA TRP A 40 -9.24 -21.00 -7.68
C TRP A 40 -9.59 -20.15 -6.46
N LEU A 41 -10.11 -18.93 -6.64
CA LEU A 41 -10.53 -18.05 -5.53
C LEU A 41 -11.59 -18.72 -4.67
N ASP A 42 -12.61 -19.32 -5.29
CA ASP A 42 -13.69 -19.98 -4.55
C ASP A 42 -13.24 -21.25 -3.82
N GLN A 43 -12.21 -21.93 -4.32
CA GLN A 43 -11.62 -23.11 -3.68
C GLN A 43 -10.61 -22.77 -2.57
N HIS A 44 -10.00 -21.57 -2.61
CA HIS A 44 -8.87 -21.19 -1.76
C HIS A 44 -9.12 -19.88 -0.99
N LYS A 45 -10.37 -19.65 -0.57
CA LYS A 45 -10.83 -18.41 0.08
C LYS A 45 -9.93 -17.94 1.23
N GLU A 46 -9.68 -18.84 2.19
CA GLU A 46 -8.86 -18.54 3.37
C GLU A 46 -7.42 -18.17 2.98
N THR A 47 -6.83 -18.95 2.07
CA THR A 47 -5.48 -18.70 1.56
C THR A 47 -5.41 -17.36 0.84
N PHE A 48 -6.40 -17.03 0.01
CA PHE A 48 -6.43 -15.76 -0.70
C PHE A 48 -6.49 -14.57 0.27
N LEU A 49 -7.38 -14.61 1.27
CA LEU A 49 -7.46 -13.54 2.28
C LEU A 49 -6.18 -13.42 3.12
N GLU A 50 -5.54 -14.54 3.48
CA GLU A 50 -4.27 -14.52 4.20
C GLU A 50 -3.14 -13.88 3.37
N LEU A 51 -3.08 -14.19 2.07
CA LEU A 51 -2.11 -13.60 1.16
C LEU A 51 -2.36 -12.10 0.97
N LEU A 52 -3.63 -11.68 0.87
CA LEU A 52 -4.00 -10.27 0.84
C LEU A 52 -3.54 -9.54 2.10
N GLN A 53 -3.82 -10.09 3.28
CA GLN A 53 -3.42 -9.50 4.55
C GLN A 53 -1.90 -9.35 4.66
N LYS A 54 -1.13 -10.41 4.38
CA LYS A 54 0.33 -10.36 4.41
C LYS A 54 0.89 -9.37 3.40
N GLY A 55 0.27 -9.27 2.23
CA GLY A 55 0.65 -8.29 1.21
C GLY A 55 0.47 -6.86 1.71
N VAL A 56 -0.69 -6.55 2.30
CA VAL A 56 -0.96 -5.24 2.91
C VAL A 56 0.06 -4.92 4.01
N GLU A 57 0.36 -5.87 4.90
CA GLU A 57 1.35 -5.70 5.97
C GLU A 57 2.74 -5.33 5.40
N HIS A 58 3.23 -6.08 4.41
CA HIS A 58 4.51 -5.80 3.76
C HIS A 58 4.52 -4.46 3.00
N LEU A 59 3.46 -4.15 2.23
CA LEU A 59 3.40 -2.94 1.41
C LEU A 59 3.28 -1.65 2.23
N THR A 60 2.60 -1.72 3.38
CA THR A 60 2.47 -0.58 4.31
C THR A 60 3.69 -0.43 5.23
N ALA A 61 4.49 -1.50 5.40
CA ALA A 61 5.79 -1.41 6.06
C ALA A 61 6.80 -0.58 5.25
N VAL A 62 6.77 -0.64 3.91
CA VAL A 62 7.69 0.10 3.01
C VAL A 62 7.84 1.59 3.39
N PRO A 63 6.76 2.42 3.40
CA PRO A 63 6.88 3.83 3.77
C PRO A 63 7.12 4.07 5.26
N SER A 64 7.07 3.03 6.10
CA SER A 64 7.24 3.13 7.54
C SER A 64 8.68 2.82 8.00
N VAL A 65 9.56 2.33 7.10
CA VAL A 65 10.96 2.05 7.44
C VAL A 65 11.75 3.33 7.66
N ARG A 66 11.49 4.36 6.85
CA ARG A 66 12.12 5.68 6.98
C ARG A 66 11.14 6.68 7.57
N HIS A 67 11.66 7.61 8.35
CA HIS A 67 10.83 8.68 8.93
C HIS A 67 10.67 9.83 7.92
N PRO A 68 9.46 10.39 7.76
CA PRO A 68 9.25 11.59 6.94
C PRO A 68 10.14 12.74 7.41
N ILE A 69 10.75 13.45 6.45
CA ILE A 69 11.64 14.57 6.76
C ILE A 69 10.80 15.82 7.03
N LYS A 70 11.13 16.57 8.09
CA LYS A 70 10.46 17.86 8.38
C LYS A 70 11.15 18.99 7.60
N ALA A 71 10.37 19.96 7.12
CA ALA A 71 10.86 21.13 6.38
C ALA A 71 11.99 21.93 7.07
N GLY A 72 12.17 21.80 8.38
CA GLY A 72 13.25 22.45 9.14
C GLY A 72 14.62 21.75 9.05
N GLU A 73 14.68 20.51 8.58
CA GLU A 73 15.91 19.70 8.51
C GLU A 73 16.64 19.81 7.16
N THR A 74 16.09 20.58 6.22
CA THR A 74 16.44 20.48 4.80
C THR A 74 16.72 21.84 4.15
N THR A 75 17.78 22.52 4.59
CA THR A 75 18.31 23.73 3.92
C THR A 75 18.81 23.47 2.49
N VAL A 76 19.03 22.20 2.13
CA VAL A 76 19.58 21.73 0.84
C VAL A 76 18.56 21.72 -0.30
N PHE A 77 17.25 21.64 -0.01
CA PHE A 77 16.20 21.44 -1.03
C PHE A 77 15.44 22.72 -1.39
N SER A 78 16.01 23.89 -1.11
CA SER A 78 15.37 25.21 -1.24
C SER A 78 14.91 25.59 -2.68
N GLY A 79 15.16 24.74 -3.69
CA GLY A 79 14.73 24.93 -5.08
C GLY A 79 13.69 23.92 -5.63
N SER A 80 13.34 22.86 -4.90
CA SER A 80 12.47 21.76 -5.41
C SER A 80 11.29 21.49 -4.46
N LYS A 81 10.25 22.33 -4.60
CA LYS A 81 9.04 22.30 -3.76
C LYS A 81 8.25 20.99 -3.88
N ASP A 82 8.31 20.35 -5.04
CA ASP A 82 7.75 19.04 -5.35
C ASP A 82 8.45 17.92 -4.57
N VAL A 83 9.79 17.91 -4.59
CA VAL A 83 10.62 16.95 -3.84
C VAL A 83 10.35 17.07 -2.34
N LEU A 84 10.31 18.28 -1.79
CA LEU A 84 9.99 18.51 -0.37
C LEU A 84 8.61 17.96 0.01
N GLN A 85 7.58 18.20 -0.82
CA GLN A 85 6.24 17.66 -0.57
C GLN A 85 6.20 16.12 -0.57
N LEU A 86 7.01 15.47 -1.41
CA LEU A 86 7.11 14.01 -1.43
C LEU A 86 7.80 13.49 -0.16
N LEU A 87 8.91 14.10 0.25
CA LEU A 87 9.64 13.72 1.46
C LEU A 87 8.81 13.92 2.73
N GLU A 88 8.01 15.00 2.81
CA GLU A 88 7.07 15.23 3.91
C GLU A 88 5.94 14.18 3.97
N LYS A 89 5.59 13.60 2.82
CA LYS A 89 4.63 12.49 2.70
C LYS A 89 5.29 11.12 2.91
N GLY A 90 6.61 11.05 3.15
CA GLY A 90 7.35 9.79 3.28
C GLY A 90 7.53 9.04 1.96
N ILE A 91 7.43 9.72 0.82
CA ILE A 91 7.59 9.14 -0.52
C ILE A 91 9.00 9.49 -1.02
N PHE A 92 9.91 8.53 -0.92
CA PHE A 92 11.32 8.73 -1.29
C PHE A 92 11.67 8.18 -2.68
N SER A 93 10.76 7.41 -3.28
CA SER A 93 10.97 6.74 -4.57
C SER A 93 9.64 6.28 -5.17
N ASP A 94 9.66 5.91 -6.46
CA ASP A 94 8.50 5.33 -7.15
C ASP A 94 7.98 4.07 -6.45
N VAL A 95 8.85 3.33 -5.76
CA VAL A 95 8.49 2.13 -4.98
C VAL A 95 7.52 2.49 -3.84
N HIS A 96 7.68 3.65 -3.20
CA HIS A 96 6.74 4.11 -2.17
C HIS A 96 5.37 4.44 -2.77
N ALA A 97 5.33 5.09 -3.93
CA ALA A 97 4.07 5.38 -4.61
C ALA A 97 3.36 4.08 -5.05
N LEU A 98 4.10 3.13 -5.61
CA LEU A 98 3.56 1.82 -5.98
C LEU A 98 3.08 1.03 -4.76
N SER A 99 3.81 1.06 -3.65
CA SER A 99 3.41 0.33 -2.45
C SER A 99 2.10 0.85 -1.86
N LEU A 100 1.88 2.17 -1.90
CA LEU A 100 0.59 2.77 -1.52
C LEU A 100 -0.55 2.32 -2.42
N MET A 101 -0.36 2.35 -3.75
CA MET A 101 -1.37 1.90 -4.71
C MET A 101 -1.73 0.42 -4.51
N TYR A 102 -0.72 -0.45 -4.47
CA TYR A 102 -0.91 -1.89 -4.32
C TYR A 102 -1.52 -2.24 -2.97
N ALA A 103 -1.11 -1.58 -1.88
CA ALA A 103 -1.72 -1.79 -0.56
C ALA A 103 -3.20 -1.41 -0.59
N GLY A 104 -3.54 -0.28 -1.23
CA GLY A 104 -4.91 0.18 -1.36
C GLY A 104 -5.81 -0.80 -2.10
N GLU A 105 -5.32 -1.34 -3.22
CA GLU A 105 -6.06 -2.33 -4.01
C GLU A 105 -6.20 -3.68 -3.29
N MET A 106 -5.17 -4.13 -2.56
CA MET A 106 -5.26 -5.34 -1.75
C MET A 106 -6.23 -5.17 -0.57
N CYS A 107 -6.28 -4.00 0.07
CA CYS A 107 -7.31 -3.67 1.06
C CYS A 107 -8.71 -3.73 0.44
N TYR A 108 -8.89 -3.18 -0.76
CA TYR A 108 -10.15 -3.24 -1.49
C TYR A 108 -10.59 -4.69 -1.75
N TRP A 109 -9.69 -5.55 -2.24
CA TRP A 109 -10.01 -6.96 -2.43
C TRP A 109 -10.32 -7.66 -1.11
N LEU A 110 -9.61 -7.36 -0.03
CA LEU A 110 -9.86 -7.99 1.27
C LEU A 110 -11.30 -7.70 1.75
N VAL A 111 -11.75 -6.45 1.66
CA VAL A 111 -13.13 -6.06 1.99
C VAL A 111 -14.12 -6.73 1.04
N THR A 112 -13.88 -6.65 -0.26
CA THR A 112 -14.77 -7.19 -1.31
C THR A 112 -14.98 -8.69 -1.19
N TYR A 113 -13.93 -9.47 -1.01
CA TYR A 113 -14.04 -10.93 -0.96
C TYR A 113 -14.54 -11.43 0.40
N THR A 114 -14.28 -10.71 1.49
CA THR A 114 -14.91 -11.02 2.78
C THR A 114 -16.44 -10.86 2.69
N GLU A 115 -16.91 -9.77 2.07
CA GLU A 115 -18.34 -9.54 1.82
C GLU A 115 -18.92 -10.55 0.82
N LYS A 116 -18.26 -10.78 -0.32
CA LYS A 116 -18.69 -11.73 -1.36
C LYS A 116 -18.89 -13.14 -0.81
N TRP A 117 -18.06 -13.55 0.15
CA TRP A 117 -18.08 -14.89 0.72
C TRP A 117 -18.84 -14.99 2.06
N ASP A 118 -19.50 -13.92 2.50
CA ASP A 118 -20.27 -13.86 3.75
C ASP A 118 -19.45 -14.33 4.96
N LEU A 119 -18.17 -13.93 4.99
CA LEU A 119 -17.24 -14.29 6.06
C LEU A 119 -17.33 -13.27 7.20
N PRO A 120 -17.18 -13.72 8.46
CA PRO A 120 -17.21 -12.82 9.60
C PRO A 120 -16.06 -11.81 9.48
N ALA A 121 -16.39 -10.52 9.60
CA ALA A 121 -15.39 -9.47 9.65
C ALA A 121 -14.49 -9.70 10.87
N ASN A 122 -13.23 -10.03 10.62
CA ASN A 122 -12.20 -10.10 11.64
C ASN A 122 -11.47 -8.74 11.77
N ASP A 123 -10.62 -8.60 12.79
CA ASP A 123 -9.87 -7.36 13.04
C ASP A 123 -9.01 -6.92 11.84
N SER A 124 -8.58 -7.84 10.98
CA SER A 124 -7.82 -7.52 9.76
C SER A 124 -8.70 -6.84 8.71
N VAL A 125 -9.91 -7.35 8.48
CA VAL A 125 -10.88 -6.75 7.54
C VAL A 125 -11.36 -5.40 8.05
N ALA A 126 -11.66 -5.30 9.35
CA ALA A 126 -12.07 -4.05 9.99
C ALA A 126 -11.00 -2.95 9.86
N ARG A 127 -9.72 -3.31 9.88
CA ARG A 127 -8.60 -2.38 9.66
C ARG A 127 -8.35 -2.09 8.19
N ALA A 128 -8.61 -3.04 7.29
CA ALA A 128 -8.33 -2.89 5.87
C ALA A 128 -9.16 -1.80 5.21
N LEU A 129 -10.42 -1.62 5.60
CA LEU A 129 -11.28 -0.59 5.02
C LEU A 129 -10.75 0.84 5.27
N PRO A 130 -10.55 1.31 6.52
CA PRO A 130 -9.99 2.65 6.75
C PRO A 130 -8.54 2.79 6.25
N LEU A 131 -7.73 1.72 6.34
CA LEU A 131 -6.37 1.72 5.82
C LEU A 131 -6.33 1.89 4.31
N GLY A 132 -7.17 1.15 3.57
CA GLY A 132 -7.30 1.23 2.12
C GLY A 132 -7.63 2.64 1.65
N ILE A 133 -8.61 3.28 2.30
CA ILE A 133 -8.96 4.69 2.03
C ILE A 133 -7.73 5.59 2.26
N GLN A 134 -7.06 5.45 3.40
CA GLN A 134 -5.90 6.28 3.77
C GLN A 134 -4.76 6.17 2.77
N VAL A 135 -4.38 4.95 2.36
CA VAL A 135 -3.23 4.76 1.44
C VAL A 135 -3.58 5.20 0.02
N LEU A 136 -4.81 4.99 -0.45
CA LEU A 136 -5.28 5.48 -1.75
C LEU A 136 -5.39 7.00 -1.80
N ASP A 137 -5.81 7.64 -0.70
CA ASP A 137 -5.77 9.09 -0.54
C ASP A 137 -4.33 9.61 -0.60
N THR A 138 -3.41 8.95 0.10
CA THR A 138 -2.00 9.35 0.12
C THR A 138 -1.39 9.25 -1.27
N TYR A 139 -1.64 8.15 -1.98
CA TYR A 139 -1.23 7.96 -3.37
C TYR A 139 -1.82 9.03 -4.30
N THR A 140 -3.14 9.24 -4.25
CA THR A 140 -3.84 10.20 -5.12
C THR A 140 -3.31 11.62 -4.90
N ASN A 141 -3.12 12.03 -3.64
CA ASN A 141 -2.56 13.33 -3.31
C ASN A 141 -1.11 13.52 -3.79
N ALA A 142 -0.32 12.45 -3.85
CA ALA A 142 1.03 12.50 -4.40
C ALA A 142 0.99 12.61 -5.94
N VAL A 143 0.16 11.79 -6.59
CA VAL A 143 -0.02 11.76 -8.04
C VAL A 143 -0.56 13.06 -8.59
N GLU A 144 -1.58 13.65 -7.97
CA GLU A 144 -2.20 14.89 -8.45
C GLU A 144 -1.48 16.16 -7.99
N GLY A 145 -0.61 16.04 -7.00
CA GLY A 145 0.19 17.12 -6.46
C GLY A 145 1.61 17.11 -7.05
N PRO A 146 2.62 16.69 -6.27
CA PRO A 146 4.02 16.76 -6.68
C PRO A 146 4.37 15.91 -7.92
N LEU A 147 3.59 14.90 -8.29
CA LEU A 147 3.85 14.02 -9.44
C LEU A 147 2.96 14.27 -10.65
N LYS A 148 2.18 15.37 -10.67
CA LYS A 148 1.12 15.62 -11.67
C LYS A 148 1.57 15.48 -13.13
N ASP A 149 2.79 15.88 -13.44
CA ASP A 149 3.34 15.89 -14.79
C ASP A 149 4.34 14.74 -15.04
N ALA A 150 4.44 13.79 -14.11
CA ALA A 150 5.37 12.65 -14.18
C ALA A 150 4.75 11.39 -14.82
N GLY A 151 3.54 11.48 -15.39
CA GLY A 151 2.90 10.39 -16.13
C GLY A 151 2.18 9.34 -15.28
N TRP A 152 2.01 9.57 -13.98
CA TRP A 152 1.28 8.69 -13.08
C TRP A 152 -0.24 8.79 -13.25
N ASN A 153 -0.95 7.69 -12.98
CA ASN A 153 -2.41 7.60 -13.12
C ASN A 153 -3.07 7.33 -11.76
N CYS A 154 -4.08 8.13 -11.40
CA CYS A 154 -4.88 7.95 -10.19
C CYS A 154 -6.33 7.50 -10.42
N ALA A 155 -6.76 7.24 -11.66
CA ALA A 155 -8.13 6.86 -11.99
C ALA A 155 -8.59 5.62 -11.23
N ARG A 156 -7.78 4.55 -11.27
CA ARG A 156 -8.07 3.31 -10.53
C ARG A 156 -8.06 3.55 -9.02
N ALA A 157 -7.07 4.28 -8.51
CA ALA A 157 -6.98 4.58 -7.08
C ALA A 157 -8.22 5.30 -6.55
N LYS A 158 -8.74 6.26 -7.32
CA LYS A 158 -9.97 7.00 -6.99
C LYS A 158 -11.20 6.12 -7.03
N GLU A 159 -11.35 5.29 -8.07
CA GLU A 159 -12.45 4.34 -8.19
C GLU A 159 -12.53 3.43 -6.95
N LEU A 160 -11.41 2.79 -6.60
CA LEU A 160 -11.32 1.90 -5.44
C LEU A 160 -11.64 2.62 -4.14
N ARG A 161 -11.10 3.84 -3.98
CA ARG A 161 -11.31 4.66 -2.78
C ARG A 161 -12.76 5.07 -2.61
N ASP A 162 -13.41 5.53 -3.67
CA ASP A 162 -14.79 6.00 -3.61
C ASP A 162 -15.75 4.86 -3.27
N ASP A 163 -15.48 3.66 -3.77
CA ASP A 163 -16.21 2.43 -3.41
C ASP A 163 -16.00 2.08 -1.91
N LEU A 164 -14.76 2.10 -1.41
CA LEU A 164 -14.49 1.89 0.03
C LEU A 164 -15.16 2.94 0.92
N LEU A 165 -15.18 4.20 0.51
CA LEU A 165 -15.88 5.28 1.22
C LEU A 165 -17.40 5.09 1.24
N GLN A 166 -17.97 4.49 0.20
CA GLN A 166 -19.38 4.13 0.19
C GLN A 166 -19.67 3.02 1.20
N ARG A 167 -18.81 2.00 1.26
CA ARG A 167 -18.93 0.89 2.24
C ARG A 167 -18.75 1.36 3.68
N GLN A 168 -17.88 2.35 3.94
CA GLN A 168 -17.68 2.90 5.28
C GLN A 168 -18.93 3.55 5.89
N LYS A 169 -19.89 3.99 5.05
CA LYS A 169 -21.09 4.70 5.47
C LYS A 169 -22.27 3.77 5.76
N LEU A 170 -22.16 2.49 5.43
CA LEU A 170 -23.16 1.44 5.66
C LEU A 170 -22.94 0.78 7.03
#